data_AF-A0A2R9A8V5-F1
#
_entry.id   AF-A0A2R9A8V5-F1
#
_cell.length_a   1.000
_cell.length_b   1.000
_cell.length_c   1.000
_cell.angle_alpha   90.00
_cell.angle_beta   90.00
_cell.angle_gamma   90.00
#
_symmetry.space_group_name_H-M   'P 1'
#
loop_
_entity.id
_entity.type
_entity.pdbx_description
1 polymer ?
#
loop_
_entity_poly.entity_id
_entity_poly.type
_entity_poly.pdbx_seq_one_letter_code
_entity_poly.pdbx_strand_id
1 'polypeptide(L)'
;MESVALYSFQATESDELAFNKGDTLKILNMEDDQNWYKAELRGVEGFIPKNYIRVKPHPWYSGRISRQLAEEILMKRNHLGAFLIRESESSPGEFSVSVK
;
A
#
# COMPACT_ATOMS: atom_id res chain seq x y z
N MET A 1 -4.63 4.01 2.87
CA MET A 1 -3.65 2.91 2.68
C MET A 1 -2.57 3.00 3.74
N GLU A 2 -1.99 1.89 4.18
CA GLU A 2 -0.82 1.94 5.07
C GLU A 2 0.47 2.18 4.26
N SER A 3 1.44 2.86 4.84
CA SER A 3 2.77 3.03 4.29
C SER A 3 3.84 2.91 5.37
N VAL A 4 5.09 2.73 4.97
CA VAL A 4 6.25 2.71 5.88
C VAL A 4 7.24 3.76 5.45
N ALA A 5 7.71 4.56 6.41
CA ALA A 5 8.79 5.51 6.19
C ALA A 5 10.13 4.79 5.90
N LEU A 6 10.70 5.08 4.75
CA LEU A 6 12.03 4.59 4.34
C LEU A 6 13.15 5.45 4.95
N TYR A 7 12.87 6.73 5.20
CA TYR A 7 13.77 7.72 5.77
C TYR A 7 13.04 8.57 6.81
N SER A 8 13.77 9.33 7.63
CA SER A 8 13.18 10.34 8.50
C SER A 8 12.97 11.64 7.74
N PHE A 9 11.93 12.39 8.08
CA PHE A 9 11.60 13.68 7.50
C PHE A 9 11.27 14.68 8.61
N GLN A 10 11.89 15.86 8.54
CA GLN A 10 11.59 16.98 9.43
C GLN A 10 10.71 17.97 8.66
N ALA A 11 9.58 18.33 9.27
CA ALA A 11 8.69 19.35 8.72
C ALA A 11 9.38 20.72 8.77
N THR A 12 9.33 21.41 7.65
CA THR A 12 9.79 22.77 7.41
C THR A 12 8.63 23.75 7.30
N GLU A 13 7.46 23.30 6.84
CA GLU A 13 6.22 24.08 6.77
C GLU A 13 5.16 23.58 7.76
N SER A 14 4.16 24.41 8.08
CA SER A 14 3.16 24.13 9.12
C SER A 14 2.14 23.05 8.76
N ASP A 15 2.00 22.76 7.47
CA ASP A 15 1.11 21.75 6.90
C ASP A 15 1.85 20.42 6.60
N GLU A 16 3.16 20.37 6.83
CA GLU A 16 3.97 19.17 6.67
C GLU A 16 3.95 18.28 7.91
N LEU A 17 3.98 16.96 7.70
CA LEU A 17 3.99 15.96 8.78
C LEU A 17 5.40 15.37 8.94
N ALA A 18 6.03 15.63 10.09
CA ALA A 18 7.31 15.02 10.44
C ALA A 18 7.15 13.55 10.85
N PHE A 19 8.12 12.70 10.49
CA PHE A 19 8.13 11.27 10.82
C PHE A 19 9.55 10.70 10.85
N ASN A 20 9.72 9.55 11.47
CA ASN A 20 10.99 8.83 11.53
C ASN A 20 11.01 7.62 10.60
N LYS A 21 12.20 7.24 10.13
CA LYS A 21 12.41 5.98 9.44
C LYS A 21 11.79 4.82 10.23
N GLY A 22 10.98 4.01 9.56
CA GLY A 22 10.28 2.86 10.14
C GLY A 22 8.88 3.17 10.67
N ASP A 23 8.49 4.45 10.80
CA ASP A 23 7.11 4.79 11.18
C ASP A 23 6.12 4.25 10.14
N THR A 24 4.96 3.80 10.64
CA THR A 24 3.82 3.41 9.79
C THR A 24 2.87 4.59 9.69
N LEU A 25 2.68 5.09 8.48
CA LEU A 25 1.79 6.22 8.21
C LEU A 25 0.53 5.73 7.49
N LYS A 26 -0.57 6.41 7.72
CA LYS A 26 -1.83 6.17 7.02
C LYS A 26 -2.00 7.23 5.94
N ILE A 27 -1.89 6.82 4.68
CA ILE A 27 -2.12 7.72 3.54
C ILE A 27 -3.62 7.99 3.41
N LEU A 28 -3.98 9.26 3.44
CA LEU A 28 -5.33 9.80 3.33
C LEU A 28 -5.66 10.25 1.91
N ASN A 29 -4.72 10.92 1.23
CA ASN A 29 -4.89 11.36 -0.16
C ASN A 29 -3.58 11.25 -0.96
N MET A 30 -3.70 10.82 -2.23
CA MET A 30 -2.61 10.67 -3.19
C MET A 30 -2.83 11.46 -4.49
N GLU A 31 -3.99 12.10 -4.66
CA GLU A 31 -4.41 12.68 -5.94
C GLU A 31 -4.17 14.19 -6.04
N ASP A 32 -4.00 14.88 -4.90
CA ASP A 32 -3.93 16.34 -4.85
C ASP A 32 -2.61 16.91 -5.38
N ASP A 33 -1.50 16.17 -5.28
CA ASP A 33 -0.17 16.64 -5.66
C ASP A 33 0.72 15.51 -6.22
N GLN A 34 1.59 15.84 -7.18
CA GLN A 34 2.45 14.85 -7.83
C GLN A 34 3.60 14.37 -6.94
N ASN A 35 4.03 15.13 -5.95
CA ASN A 35 5.22 14.90 -5.12
C ASN A 35 4.89 14.65 -3.66
N TRP A 36 3.70 15.05 -3.22
CA TRP A 36 3.25 15.00 -1.83
C TRP A 36 2.01 14.14 -1.65
N TYR A 37 1.97 13.40 -0.55
CA TYR A 37 0.77 12.71 -0.10
C TYR A 37 0.28 13.33 1.20
N LYS A 38 -1.04 13.38 1.37
CA LYS A 38 -1.62 13.69 2.67
C LYS A 38 -1.67 12.42 3.50
N ALA A 39 -1.10 12.47 4.70
CA ALA A 39 -0.99 11.32 5.59
C ALA A 39 -1.33 11.68 7.04
N GLU A 40 -1.57 10.64 7.83
CA GLU A 40 -1.83 10.70 9.26
C GLU A 40 -0.80 9.84 10.01
N LEU A 41 -0.22 10.38 11.08
CA LEU A 41 0.64 9.68 12.03
C LEU A 41 0.21 10.05 13.46
N ARG A 42 -0.24 9.04 14.22
CA ARG A 42 -0.63 9.19 15.64
C ARG A 42 -1.70 10.29 15.85
N GLY A 43 -2.66 10.40 14.94
CA GLY A 43 -3.74 11.38 14.99
C GLY A 43 -3.37 12.79 14.50
N VAL A 44 -2.14 13.01 14.04
CA VAL A 44 -1.71 14.26 13.40
C VAL A 44 -1.69 14.07 11.90
N GLU A 45 -2.32 14.99 11.17
CA GLU A 45 -2.35 14.99 9.71
C GLU A 45 -1.39 16.04 9.13
N GLY A 46 -0.87 15.75 7.94
CA GLY A 46 -0.11 16.71 7.15
C GLY A 46 0.45 16.09 5.87
N PHE A 47 1.21 16.87 5.13
CA PHE A 47 1.82 16.47 3.88
C PHE A 47 3.16 15.77 4.11
N ILE A 48 3.40 14.70 3.36
CA ILE A 48 4.66 13.95 3.37
C ILE A 48 5.20 13.76 1.94
N PRO A 49 6.53 13.77 1.75
CA PRO A 49 7.11 13.55 0.43
C PRO A 49 6.95 12.08 0.00
N LYS A 50 6.37 11.85 -1.17
CA LYS A 50 6.05 10.49 -1.67
C LYS A 50 7.27 9.56 -1.74
N ASN A 51 8.45 10.13 -2.03
CA ASN A 51 9.69 9.37 -2.22
C ASN A 51 10.32 8.89 -0.90
N TYR A 52 9.79 9.34 0.24
CA TYR A 52 10.29 8.97 1.57
C TYR A 52 9.55 7.79 2.18
N ILE A 53 8.48 7.35 1.52
CA ILE A 53 7.61 6.29 2.03
C ILE A 53 7.46 5.20 0.98
N ARG A 54 7.17 3.99 1.47
CA ARG A 54 6.72 2.87 0.65
C ARG A 54 5.28 2.55 1.04
N VAL A 55 4.35 2.87 0.15
CA VAL A 55 2.95 2.46 0.30
C VAL A 55 2.89 0.93 0.31
N LYS A 56 2.28 0.36 1.35
CA LYS A 56 1.99 -1.07 1.37
C LYS A 56 0.80 -1.31 0.44
N PRO A 57 0.90 -2.25 -0.51
CA PRO A 57 -0.27 -2.67 -1.25
C PRO A 57 -1.34 -3.18 -0.27
N HIS A 58 -2.60 -3.14 -0.70
CA HIS A 58 -3.65 -3.74 0.10
C HIS A 58 -3.34 -5.23 0.38
N PRO A 59 -3.71 -5.77 1.55
CA PRO A 59 -3.41 -7.16 1.90
C PRO A 59 -3.96 -8.20 0.91
N TRP A 60 -5.01 -7.82 0.18
CA TRP A 60 -5.61 -8.64 -0.87
C TRP A 60 -4.88 -8.53 -2.22
N TYR A 61 -3.95 -7.60 -2.42
CA TYR A 61 -3.19 -7.48 -3.67
C TYR A 61 -1.86 -8.23 -3.58
N SER A 62 -1.69 -9.25 -4.41
CA SER A 62 -0.49 -10.09 -4.47
C SER A 62 0.44 -9.76 -5.64
N GLY A 63 0.13 -8.75 -6.45
CA GLY A 63 0.95 -8.35 -7.59
C GLY A 63 1.07 -9.42 -8.66
N ARG A 64 2.25 -9.52 -9.28
CA ARG A 64 2.56 -10.50 -10.32
C ARG A 64 2.85 -11.87 -9.72
N ILE A 65 1.80 -12.69 -9.58
CA ILE A 65 1.89 -14.11 -9.23
C ILE A 65 1.08 -14.96 -10.22
N SER A 66 1.48 -16.22 -10.41
CA SER A 66 0.75 -17.13 -11.29
C SER A 66 -0.58 -17.56 -10.69
N ARG A 67 -1.49 -18.02 -11.54
CA ARG A 67 -2.74 -18.66 -11.11
C ARG A 67 -2.48 -19.80 -10.14
N GLN A 68 -1.51 -20.67 -10.43
CA GLN A 68 -1.21 -21.82 -9.58
C GLN A 68 -0.71 -21.39 -8.19
N LEU A 69 0.19 -20.39 -8.13
CA LEU A 69 0.68 -19.89 -6.86
C LEU A 69 -0.44 -19.22 -6.04
N ALA A 70 -1.36 -18.51 -6.70
CA ALA A 70 -2.54 -17.95 -6.04
C ALA A 70 -3.43 -19.04 -5.42
N GLU A 71 -3.68 -20.13 -6.14
CA GLU A 71 -4.43 -21.28 -5.65
C GLU A 71 -3.73 -21.91 -4.43
N GLU A 72 -2.41 -22.14 -4.47
CA GLU A 72 -1.65 -22.65 -3.33
C GLU A 72 -1.72 -21.74 -2.09
N ILE A 73 -1.63 -20.42 -2.28
CA ILE A 73 -1.75 -19.44 -1.19
C ILE A 73 -3.14 -19.51 -0.55
N LEU A 74 -4.19 -19.59 -1.37
CA LEU A 74 -5.58 -19.64 -0.90
C LEU A 74 -5.91 -20.98 -0.23
N MET A 75 -5.37 -22.10 -0.71
CA MET A 75 -5.55 -23.40 -0.09
C MET A 75 -5.05 -23.44 1.36
N LYS A 76 -3.96 -22.70 1.66
CA LYS A 76 -3.41 -22.54 3.02
C LYS A 76 -4.29 -21.70 3.96
N ARG A 77 -5.33 -21.02 3.47
CA ARG A 77 -6.26 -20.23 4.29
C ARG A 77 -7.32 -21.13 4.92
N ASN A 78 -7.60 -20.92 6.21
CA ASN A 78 -8.51 -21.77 6.99
C ASN A 78 -10.00 -21.34 6.91
N HIS A 79 -10.41 -20.56 5.92
CA HIS A 79 -11.79 -20.12 5.73
C HIS A 79 -12.17 -20.03 4.25
N LEU A 80 -13.44 -20.27 3.94
CA LEU A 80 -14.04 -20.10 2.61
C LEU A 80 -14.24 -18.62 2.29
N GLY A 81 -14.23 -18.25 1.01
CA GLY A 81 -14.35 -16.86 0.57
C GLY A 81 -13.06 -16.06 0.71
N ALA A 82 -11.95 -16.71 1.08
CA ALA A 82 -10.63 -16.09 1.01
C ALA A 82 -10.34 -15.73 -0.46
N PHE A 83 -9.87 -14.50 -0.70
CA PHE A 83 -9.55 -14.03 -2.03
C PHE A 83 -8.26 -13.24 -2.08
N LEU A 84 -7.70 -13.14 -3.28
CA LEU A 84 -6.63 -12.20 -3.61
C LEU A 84 -6.79 -11.68 -5.05
N ILE A 85 -6.21 -10.52 -5.31
CA ILE A 85 -6.12 -9.86 -6.61
C ILE A 85 -4.66 -9.96 -7.07
N ARG A 86 -4.46 -10.33 -8.34
CA ARG A 86 -3.14 -10.48 -8.99
C ARG A 86 -3.16 -9.88 -10.39
N GLU A 87 -1.99 -9.63 -10.97
CA GLU A 87 -1.89 -9.30 -12.39
C GLU A 87 -2.41 -10.46 -13.25
N SER A 88 -3.13 -10.15 -14.32
CA SER A 88 -3.61 -11.15 -15.28
C SER A 88 -2.44 -11.69 -16.11
N GLU A 89 -2.33 -13.01 -16.16
CA GLU A 89 -1.34 -13.70 -17.00
C GLU A 89 -1.71 -13.69 -18.49
N SER A 90 -3.01 -13.63 -18.79
CA SER A 90 -3.53 -13.64 -20.16
C SER A 90 -3.69 -12.24 -20.76
N SER A 91 -3.81 -11.21 -19.93
CA SER A 91 -4.10 -9.83 -20.34
C SER A 91 -3.19 -8.85 -19.61
N PRO A 92 -2.01 -8.50 -20.15
CA PRO A 92 -1.09 -7.56 -19.51
C PRO A 92 -1.77 -6.22 -19.21
N GLY A 93 -1.63 -5.75 -17.97
CA GLY A 93 -2.26 -4.51 -17.48
C GLY A 93 -3.64 -4.70 -16.85
N GLU A 94 -4.26 -5.87 -17.00
CA GLU A 94 -5.49 -6.21 -16.30
C GLU A 94 -5.23 -6.98 -14.99
N PHE A 95 -6.27 -7.05 -14.16
CA PHE A 95 -6.25 -7.78 -12.90
C PHE A 95 -7.11 -9.04 -12.96
N SER A 96 -6.72 -10.05 -12.19
CA SER A 96 -7.49 -11.27 -11.96
C SER A 96 -7.77 -11.44 -10.48
N VAL A 97 -9.00 -11.85 -10.14
CA VAL A 97 -9.37 -12.25 -8.77
C VAL A 97 -9.29 -13.77 -8.66
N SER A 98 -8.66 -14.27 -7.60
CA SER A 98 -8.63 -15.69 -7.26
C SER A 98 -9.34 -15.88 -5.92
N VAL A 99 -10.24 -16.86 -5.83
CA VAL A 99 -11.11 -17.10 -4.65
C VAL A 99 -11.10 -18.59 -4.30
N LYS A 100 -11.15 -18.90 -3.00
CA LYS A 100 -11.37 -20.25 -2.46
C LYS A 100 -12.81 -20.49 -2.04
#